data_AF-A0A4X2LEK4-F1
#
_entry.id   AF-A0A4X2LEK4-F1
#
_cell.length_a   1.000
_cell.length_b   1.000
_cell.length_c   1.000
_cell.angle_alpha   90.00
_cell.angle_beta   90.00
_cell.angle_gamma   90.00
#
_symmetry.space_group_name_H-M   'P 1'
#
loop_
_entity.id
_entity.type
_entity.pdbx_description
1 polymer ?
#
loop_
_entity_poly.entity_id
_entity_poly.type
_entity_poly.pdbx_seq_one_letter_code
_entity_poly.pdbx_strand_id
1 'polypeptide(L)'
;MRYNEKELQALSRQPAEKAAEIGMRVPKKGSVVKRRLVKLVVNFLFYFRTDEAEPIGALLLEHCRIAEEEPSVFSITMSSCGEVSSFIGMRSRR
;
A
#
# COMPACT_ATOMS: atom_id res chain seq x y z
N MET A 1 -0.25 17.22 8.43
CA MET A 1 -0.60 16.48 9.67
C MET A 1 0.46 15.41 9.91
N ARG A 2 0.96 15.24 11.14
CA ARG A 2 1.95 14.20 11.48
C ARG A 2 1.25 13.16 12.37
N TYR A 3 0.88 12.02 11.79
CA TYR A 3 0.26 10.92 12.51
C TYR A 3 1.32 10.17 13.33
N ASN A 4 0.98 9.76 14.55
CA ASN A 4 1.84 8.90 15.37
C ASN A 4 1.55 7.41 15.09
N GLU A 5 2.44 6.51 15.57
CA GLU A 5 2.30 5.07 15.34
C GLU A 5 1.02 4.48 15.94
N LYS A 6 0.58 4.97 17.12
CA LYS A 6 -0.65 4.51 17.78
C LYS A 6 -1.90 4.93 17.00
N GLU A 7 -1.91 6.14 16.47
CA GLU A 7 -2.97 6.66 15.61
C GLU A 7 -3.07 5.86 14.32
N LEU A 8 -1.94 5.58 13.66
CA LEU A 8 -1.91 4.74 12.46
C LEU A 8 -2.41 3.32 12.75
N GLN A 9 -2.02 2.73 13.89
CA GLN A 9 -2.49 1.41 14.30
C GLN A 9 -4.00 1.41 14.54
N ALA A 10 -4.54 2.43 15.22
CA ALA A 10 -5.97 2.58 15.45
C ALA A 10 -6.74 2.75 14.14
N LEU A 11 -6.24 3.58 13.21
CA LEU A 11 -6.81 3.79 11.88
C LEU A 11 -6.82 2.49 11.06
N SER A 12 -5.75 1.70 11.12
CA SER A 12 -5.64 0.45 10.36
C SER A 12 -6.71 -0.60 10.70
N ARG A 13 -7.33 -0.49 11.88
CA ARG A 13 -8.39 -1.37 12.38
C ARG A 13 -9.80 -0.89 12.04
N GLN A 14 -9.95 0.33 11.53
CA GLN A 14 -11.24 0.87 11.13
C GLN A 14 -11.77 0.16 9.88
N PRO A 15 -13.09 0.20 9.63
CA PRO A 15 -13.66 -0.29 8.37
C PRO A 15 -13.00 0.41 7.18
N ALA A 16 -12.59 -0.38 6.20
CA ALA A 16 -11.97 0.12 4.99
C ALA A 16 -13.05 0.50 3.96
N GLU A 17 -12.88 1.65 3.30
CA GLU A 17 -13.70 2.06 2.17
C GLU A 17 -13.56 1.08 1.01
N LYS A 18 -12.33 0.62 0.77
CA LYS A 18 -12.01 -0.44 -0.18
C LYS A 18 -10.95 -1.35 0.41
N ALA A 19 -11.13 -2.65 0.24
CA ALA A 19 -10.11 -3.63 0.55
C ALA A 19 -9.94 -4.59 -0.63
N ALA A 20 -8.71 -4.96 -0.93
CA ALA A 20 -8.40 -5.88 -2.02
C ALA A 20 -7.13 -6.65 -1.70
N GLU A 21 -7.04 -7.86 -2.24
CA GLU A 21 -5.77 -8.57 -2.29
C GLU A 21 -5.07 -8.29 -3.60
N ILE A 22 -3.82 -7.86 -3.51
CA ILE A 22 -2.99 -7.51 -4.68
C ILE A 22 -1.64 -8.22 -4.61
N GLY A 23 -1.05 -8.46 -5.77
CA GLY A 23 0.39 -8.74 -5.85
C GLY A 23 1.15 -7.44 -5.66
N MET A 24 2.01 -7.36 -4.64
CA MET A 24 2.81 -6.18 -4.35
C MET A 24 4.29 -6.47 -4.56
N ARG A 25 4.98 -5.59 -5.31
CA ARG A 25 6.44 -5.63 -5.48
C ARG A 25 7.05 -4.28 -5.09
N VAL A 26 8.14 -4.34 -4.31
CA VAL A 26 8.97 -3.18 -3.93
C VAL A 26 10.16 -3.13 -4.91
N PRO A 27 10.59 -1.97 -5.42
CA PRO A 27 11.65 -1.78 -6.41
C PRO A 27 13.04 -2.03 -5.81
N LYS A 28 13.28 -3.23 -5.28
CA LYS A 28 14.60 -3.74 -4.90
C LYS A 28 15.03 -4.79 -5.91
N LYS A 29 16.32 -4.82 -6.26
CA LYS A 29 16.90 -5.80 -7.19
C LYS A 29 16.64 -7.21 -6.64
N GLY A 30 16.00 -8.08 -7.43
CA GLY A 30 15.60 -9.43 -7.00
C GLY A 30 14.30 -9.50 -6.18
N SER A 31 13.51 -8.43 -6.15
CA SER A 31 12.22 -8.43 -5.44
C SER A 31 11.17 -9.34 -6.08
N VAL A 32 10.66 -10.27 -5.28
CA VAL A 32 9.53 -11.13 -5.65
C VAL A 32 8.20 -10.43 -5.39
N VAL A 33 7.20 -10.74 -6.21
CA VAL A 33 5.82 -10.30 -5.96
C VAL A 33 5.30 -11.04 -4.74
N LYS A 34 4.80 -10.31 -3.75
CA LYS A 34 4.20 -10.88 -2.54
C LYS A 34 2.71 -10.52 -2.51
N ARG A 35 1.85 -11.51 -2.22
CA ARG A 35 0.42 -11.25 -2.02
C ARG A 35 0.23 -10.46 -0.73
N ARG A 36 -0.54 -9.37 -0.81
CA ARG A 36 -0.81 -8.45 0.29
C ARG A 36 -2.27 -8.08 0.29
N LEU A 37 -2.85 -7.99 1.47
CA LEU A 37 -4.15 -7.37 1.67
C LEU A 37 -3.91 -5.87 1.78
N VAL A 38 -4.51 -5.08 0.90
CA VAL A 38 -4.49 -3.62 0.99
C VAL A 38 -5.86 -3.12 1.43
N LYS A 39 -5.86 -2.14 2.33
CA LYS A 39 -7.06 -1.49 2.86
C LYS A 39 -6.91 0.02 2.69
N LEU A 40 -7.88 0.64 2.05
CA LEU A 40 -8.02 2.08 1.98
C LEU A 40 -8.92 2.53 3.13
N VAL A 41 -8.36 3.32 4.04
CA VAL A 41 -9.08 3.92 5.17
C VAL A 41 -8.81 5.41 5.14
N VAL A 42 -9.83 6.21 4.86
CA VAL A 42 -9.70 7.66 4.67
C VAL A 42 -8.69 7.92 3.55
N ASN A 43 -7.52 8.47 3.87
CA ASN A 43 -6.47 8.76 2.90
C ASN A 43 -5.23 7.87 3.05
N PHE A 44 -5.35 6.82 3.85
CA PHE A 44 -4.29 5.87 4.11
C PHE A 44 -4.53 4.56 3.37
N LEU A 45 -3.52 4.15 2.60
CA LEU A 45 -3.43 2.80 2.08
C LEU A 45 -2.58 1.97 3.03
N PHE A 46 -3.23 1.15 3.84
CA PHE A 46 -2.58 0.17 4.70
C PHE A 46 -2.35 -1.13 3.93
N TYR A 47 -1.17 -1.73 4.08
CA TYR A 47 -0.87 -3.04 3.47
C TYR A 47 -0.44 -4.05 4.53
N PHE A 48 -1.12 -5.19 4.54
CA PHE A 48 -0.98 -6.27 5.51
C PHE A 48 -0.41 -7.51 4.84
N ARG A 49 0.24 -8.37 5.61
CA ARG A 49 0.38 -9.77 5.19
C ARG A 49 -0.99 -10.43 5.30
N THR A 50 -1.21 -11.49 4.53
CA THR A 50 -2.49 -12.24 4.52
C THR A 50 -2.84 -12.82 5.89
N ASP A 51 -1.82 -13.13 6.69
CA ASP A 51 -1.97 -13.85 7.96
C ASP A 51 -1.72 -12.97 9.19
N GLU A 52 -1.42 -11.67 9.01
CA GLU A 52 -1.08 -10.75 10.10
C GLU A 52 -2.19 -9.71 10.31
N ALA A 53 -2.52 -9.45 11.58
CA ALA A 53 -3.50 -8.44 11.97
C ALA A 53 -2.93 -7.01 11.94
N GLU A 54 -1.61 -6.85 11.99
CA GLU A 54 -0.94 -5.56 11.97
C GLU A 54 -0.49 -5.18 10.55
N PRO A 55 -0.63 -3.90 10.16
CA PRO A 55 -0.16 -3.46 8.86
C PRO A 55 1.37 -3.50 8.83
N ILE A 56 1.94 -3.95 7.71
CA ILE A 56 3.38 -3.87 7.45
C ILE A 56 3.78 -2.39 7.30
N GLY A 57 2.88 -1.58 6.77
CA GLY A 57 3.05 -0.15 6.65
C GLY A 57 1.81 0.54 6.13
N ALA A 58 1.89 1.86 6.06
CA ALA A 58 0.84 2.75 5.59
C ALA A 58 1.42 3.77 4.61
N LEU A 59 0.67 4.06 3.54
CA LEU A 59 0.98 5.13 2.60
C LEU A 59 -0.09 6.21 2.70
N LEU A 60 0.31 7.46 2.88
CA LEU A 60 -0.58 8.61 2.78
C LEU A 60 -0.73 8.97 1.30
N LEU A 61 -1.91 8.76 0.72
CA LEU A 61 -2.11 8.92 -0.72
C LEU A 61 -2.03 10.38 -1.19
N GLU A 62 -2.31 11.36 -0.32
CA GLU A 62 -2.10 12.80 -0.59
C GLU A 62 -0.68 13.12 -1.07
N HIS A 63 0.32 12.33 -0.64
CA HIS A 63 1.73 12.52 -1.01
C HIS A 63 2.24 11.47 -2.01
N CYS A 64 1.33 10.70 -2.61
CA CYS A 64 1.64 9.66 -3.56
C CYS A 64 1.18 10.06 -4.97
N ARG A 65 2.00 9.73 -5.96
CA ARG A 65 1.64 9.77 -7.37
C ARG A 65 1.32 8.36 -7.83
N ILE A 66 0.16 8.18 -8.45
CA ILE A 66 -0.28 6.89 -8.97
C ILE A 66 -0.16 6.93 -10.49
N ALA A 67 0.51 5.94 -11.08
CA ALA A 67 0.57 5.75 -12.53
C ALA A 67 0.05 4.36 -12.87
N GLU A 68 -0.74 4.27 -13.95
CA GLU A 68 -1.13 3.00 -14.55
C GLU A 68 -0.08 2.63 -15.60
N GLU A 69 0.60 1.50 -15.42
CA GLU A 69 1.68 1.06 -16.30
C GLU A 69 1.13 0.11 -17.39
N GLU A 70 0.35 -0.88 -16.96
CA GLU A 70 -0.29 -1.89 -17.82
C GLU A 70 -1.72 -2.16 -17.32
N PRO A 71 -2.59 -2.78 -18.14
CA PRO A 71 -3.92 -3.16 -17.69
C PRO A 71 -3.82 -4.08 -16.46
N SER A 72 -4.37 -3.65 -15.32
CA SER A 72 -4.28 -4.34 -14.01
C SER A 72 -2.96 -4.15 -13.24
N VAL A 73 -2.04 -3.31 -13.71
CA VAL A 73 -0.78 -2.99 -13.02
C VAL A 73 -0.67 -1.49 -12.81
N PHE A 74 -0.50 -1.08 -11.57
CA PHE A 74 -0.28 0.32 -11.20
C PHE A 74 0.97 0.47 -10.35
N SER A 75 1.60 1.63 -10.44
CA SER A 75 2.71 2.04 -9.60
C SER A 75 2.27 3.18 -8.68
N ILE A 76 2.60 3.07 -7.38
CA ILE A 76 2.42 4.15 -6.40
C ILE A 76 3.80 4.65 -6.03
N THR A 77 4.08 5.92 -6.27
CA THR A 77 5.38 6.53 -5.95
C THR A 77 5.19 7.66 -4.95
N MET A 78 5.87 7.58 -3.81
CA MET A 78 5.80 8.58 -2.74
C MET A 78 6.91 9.63 -2.92
N SER A 79 6.57 10.91 -2.87
CA SER A 79 7.47 12.02 -3.24
C SER A 79 8.34 12.56 -2.10
N SER A 80 8.12 12.15 -0.85
CA SER A 80 8.71 12.78 0.35
C SER A 80 9.85 12.03 1.05
N CYS A 81 10.39 10.97 0.45
CA CYS A 81 11.63 10.34 0.93
C CYS A 81 12.62 10.26 -0.23
N GLY A 82 13.87 10.68 -0.03
CA GLY A 82 14.94 10.61 -1.04
C GLY A 82 15.24 9.20 -1.57
N GLU A 83 14.54 8.18 -1.04
CA GLU A 83 14.40 6.85 -1.60
C GLU A 83 12.99 6.73 -2.22
N VAL A 84 12.92 6.70 -3.55
CA VAL A 84 11.69 6.52 -4.31
C VAL A 84 11.06 5.19 -3.91
N SER A 85 10.13 5.25 -2.97
CA SER A 85 9.38 4.09 -2.50
C SER A 85 8.26 3.85 -3.51
N SER A 86 8.60 3.28 -4.66
CA SER A 86 7.60 2.85 -5.62
C SER A 86 6.99 1.52 -5.16
N PHE A 87 5.71 1.28 -5.37
CA PHE A 87 5.08 -0.01 -5.15
C PHE A 87 4.34 -0.39 -6.41
N ILE A 88 4.58 -1.60 -6.91
CA ILE A 88 3.83 -2.12 -8.06
C ILE A 88 2.72 -3.01 -7.51
N GLY A 89 1.48 -2.60 -7.76
CA GLY A 89 0.27 -3.35 -7.44
C GLY A 89 -0.28 -4.04 -8.68
N MET A 90 -0.48 -5.35 -8.59
CA MET A 90 -1.11 -6.16 -9.62
C MET A 90 -2.48 -6.62 -9.13
N ARG A 91 -3.54 -6.24 -9.85
CA ARG A 91 -4.91 -6.68 -9.52
C ARG A 91 -5.02 -8.18 -9.77
N SER A 92 -5.39 -8.93 -8.74
CA SER A 92 -5.68 -10.36 -8.91
C SER A 92 -6.88 -10.51 -9.84
N ARG A 93 -6.68 -11.05 -11.05
CA ARG A 93 -7.76 -11.52 -11.91
C ARG A 93 -8.41 -12.72 -11.22
N ARG A 94 -9.51 -12.47 -10.52
CA ARG A 94 -10.54 -13.48 -10.27
C ARG A 94 -11.64 -13.27 -11.29
#